data_AF-A0A7K0N0E2-F1
#
_entry.id   AF-A0A7K0N0E2-F1
#
_cell.length_a   1.000
_cell.length_b   1.000
_cell.length_c   1.000
_cell.angle_alpha   90.00
_cell.angle_beta   90.00
_cell.angle_gamma   90.00
#
_symmetry.space_group_name_H-M   'P 1'
#
loop_
_entity.id
_entity.type
_entity.pdbx_description
1 polymer ?
#
loop_
_entity_poly.entity_id
_entity_poly.type
_entity_poly.pdbx_seq_one_letter_code
_entity_poly.pdbx_strand_id
1 'polypeptide(L)'
;MQDFASLELVGKRVFLRCDLNVPLKDGVIKDDGRIKASLPTIKALLDKGASIIIAAHLGRPKGEAKPELSLAPVAKRLGELLGKNIIFPGEVIGSQVTQSAQNLKAGEICLLENIRYSAAETSKEEGERALLAAELAKLADFYVGDGFGAVHRKHASVYDLPKLLPHAAGFLVSAEVEVLKKLTQSPDKPYGVVLGGAKVSDKIAVISNLLDKVNVMAIGGGMVFTFLAAQGKEIGSSLVERDLIPTVKDLIAQAAKNGVELHLPTDILVAPTFSADAPAT
;
A
#
# COMPACT_ATOMS: atom_id res chain seq x y z
N MET A 1 18.36 0.18 7.13
CA MET A 1 17.77 -0.90 6.32
C MET A 1 18.91 -1.59 5.59
N GLN A 2 19.02 -2.90 5.71
CA GLN A 2 20.09 -3.64 5.03
C GLN A 2 19.80 -3.75 3.54
N ASP A 3 20.85 -3.84 2.71
CA ASP A 3 20.71 -4.11 1.29
C ASP A 3 20.23 -5.56 1.09
N PHE A 4 19.16 -5.74 0.31
CA PHE A 4 18.57 -7.05 0.07
C PHE A 4 19.55 -7.99 -0.65
N ALA A 5 20.41 -7.45 -1.53
CA ALA A 5 21.36 -8.25 -2.29
C ALA A 5 22.42 -8.90 -1.38
N SER A 6 22.86 -8.20 -0.33
CA SER A 6 23.90 -8.65 0.60
C SER A 6 23.39 -9.54 1.74
N LEU A 7 22.11 -9.94 1.75
CA LEU A 7 21.57 -10.74 2.84
C LEU A 7 22.04 -12.20 2.76
N GLU A 8 22.55 -12.70 3.89
CA GLU A 8 22.88 -14.09 4.16
C GLU A 8 21.72 -14.80 4.86
N LEU A 9 20.93 -15.57 4.10
CA LEU A 9 19.65 -16.13 4.58
C LEU A 9 19.59 -17.66 4.57
N VAL A 10 20.71 -18.34 4.30
CA VAL A 10 20.77 -19.80 4.28
C VAL A 10 20.33 -20.36 5.65
N GLY A 11 19.26 -21.14 5.64
CA GLY A 11 18.69 -21.75 6.86
C GLY A 11 17.99 -20.76 7.80
N LYS A 12 17.80 -19.50 7.41
CA LYS A 12 17.06 -18.50 8.19
C LYS A 12 15.57 -18.58 7.89
N ARG A 13 14.76 -18.34 8.92
CA ARG A 13 13.31 -18.10 8.79
C ARG A 13 13.09 -16.61 8.56
N VAL A 14 12.46 -16.26 7.45
CA VAL A 14 12.21 -14.87 7.08
C VAL A 14 10.74 -14.54 7.24
N PHE A 15 10.43 -13.55 8.06
CA PHE A 15 9.09 -12.96 8.11
C PHE A 15 8.95 -11.98 6.93
N LEU A 16 8.07 -12.30 5.98
CA LEU A 16 7.82 -11.49 4.80
C LEU A 16 6.44 -10.81 4.87
N ARG A 17 6.43 -9.48 4.98
CA ARG A 17 5.20 -8.69 5.02
C ARG A 17 4.82 -8.20 3.62
N CYS A 18 3.85 -8.87 2.97
CA CYS A 18 3.40 -8.55 1.61
C CYS A 18 2.08 -7.75 1.57
N ASP A 19 1.83 -7.02 0.47
CA ASP A 19 0.48 -6.54 0.16
C ASP A 19 -0.27 -7.60 -0.68
N LEU A 20 -1.05 -8.46 -0.02
CA LEU A 20 -1.90 -9.46 -0.69
C LEU A 20 -3.39 -9.08 -0.61
N ASN A 21 -3.72 -7.81 -0.41
CA ASN A 21 -5.10 -7.35 -0.33
C ASN A 21 -5.72 -7.28 -1.74
N VAL A 22 -6.17 -8.42 -2.25
CA VAL A 22 -6.77 -8.62 -3.58
C VAL A 22 -8.30 -8.50 -3.56
N PRO A 23 -8.95 -8.11 -4.67
CA PRO A 23 -10.41 -8.15 -4.76
C PRO A 23 -10.89 -9.61 -4.75
N LEU A 24 -11.63 -9.97 -3.71
CA LEU A 24 -12.24 -11.28 -3.52
C LEU A 24 -13.76 -11.17 -3.68
N LYS A 25 -14.37 -12.08 -4.44
CA LYS A 25 -15.82 -12.23 -4.51
C LYS A 25 -16.16 -13.72 -4.49
N ASP A 26 -16.99 -14.13 -3.53
CA ASP A 26 -17.43 -15.52 -3.35
C ASP A 26 -16.26 -16.51 -3.27
N GLY A 27 -15.19 -16.14 -2.55
CA GLY A 27 -13.98 -16.95 -2.42
C GLY A 27 -13.06 -16.95 -3.66
N VAL A 28 -13.45 -16.27 -4.74
CA VAL A 28 -12.68 -16.19 -5.99
C VAL A 28 -11.95 -14.87 -6.11
N ILE A 29 -10.65 -14.95 -6.36
CA ILE A 29 -9.79 -13.79 -6.65
C ILE A 29 -10.13 -13.26 -8.04
N LYS A 30 -10.48 -11.98 -8.15
CA LYS A 30 -10.80 -11.32 -9.44
C LYS A 30 -9.58 -10.72 -10.13
N ASP A 31 -8.58 -10.34 -9.35
CA ASP A 31 -7.31 -9.80 -9.83
C ASP A 31 -6.19 -10.28 -8.88
N ASP A 32 -5.21 -11.00 -9.42
CA ASP A 32 -4.08 -11.55 -8.70
C ASP A 32 -2.79 -10.71 -8.85
N GLY A 33 -2.87 -9.51 -9.43
CA GLY A 33 -1.74 -8.63 -9.70
C GLY A 33 -0.88 -8.35 -8.47
N ARG A 34 -1.51 -8.15 -7.31
CA ARG A 34 -0.79 -7.94 -6.03
C ARG A 34 -0.03 -9.19 -5.56
N ILE A 35 -0.56 -10.38 -5.79
CA ILE A 35 0.13 -11.64 -5.46
C ILE A 35 1.35 -11.79 -6.38
N LYS A 36 1.16 -11.54 -7.69
CA LYS A 36 2.24 -11.57 -8.69
C LYS A 36 3.35 -10.58 -8.37
N ALA A 37 3.01 -9.39 -7.89
CA ALA A 37 3.97 -8.35 -7.55
C ALA A 37 4.94 -8.74 -6.41
N SER A 38 4.53 -9.63 -5.50
CA SER A 38 5.41 -10.15 -4.43
C SER A 38 6.25 -11.37 -4.85
N LEU A 39 5.97 -12.00 -5.99
CA LEU A 39 6.71 -13.19 -6.44
C LEU A 39 8.23 -12.97 -6.61
N PRO A 40 8.72 -11.82 -7.13
CA PRO A 40 10.15 -11.57 -7.25
C PRO A 40 10.87 -11.66 -5.90
N THR A 41 10.34 -11.01 -4.86
CA THR A 41 10.91 -11.03 -3.50
C THR A 41 10.85 -12.44 -2.92
N ILE A 42 9.71 -13.13 -3.06
CA ILE A 42 9.55 -14.51 -2.57
C ILE A 42 10.59 -15.42 -3.20
N LYS A 43 10.71 -15.42 -4.54
CA LYS A 43 11.67 -16.28 -5.26
C LYS A 43 13.10 -16.00 -4.81
N ALA A 44 13.50 -14.73 -4.71
CA ALA A 44 14.86 -14.38 -4.30
C ALA A 44 15.18 -14.80 -2.86
N LEU A 45 14.21 -14.77 -1.93
CA LEU A 45 14.39 -15.29 -0.58
C LEU A 45 14.58 -16.81 -0.57
N LEU A 46 13.79 -17.55 -1.37
CA LEU A 46 13.93 -19.00 -1.50
C LEU A 46 15.28 -19.38 -2.14
N ASP A 47 15.70 -18.65 -3.18
CA ASP A 47 16.97 -18.86 -3.87
C ASP A 47 18.18 -18.62 -2.94
N LYS A 48 18.03 -17.73 -1.95
CA LYS A 48 19.00 -17.50 -0.87
C LYS A 48 18.95 -18.56 0.24
N GLY A 49 18.14 -19.62 0.09
CA GLY A 49 18.06 -20.75 1.03
C GLY A 49 17.23 -20.48 2.29
N ALA A 50 16.37 -19.46 2.28
CA ALA A 50 15.48 -19.16 3.38
C ALA A 50 14.23 -20.06 3.40
N SER A 51 13.60 -20.16 4.57
CA SER A 51 12.18 -20.48 4.67
C SER A 51 11.38 -19.21 4.97
N ILE A 52 10.12 -19.15 4.55
CA ILE A 52 9.36 -17.88 4.54
C ILE A 52 8.07 -18.02 5.35
N ILE A 53 7.85 -17.08 6.26
CA ILE A 53 6.58 -16.84 6.95
C ILE A 53 5.98 -15.57 6.36
N ILE A 54 4.95 -15.72 5.53
CA ILE A 54 4.27 -14.59 4.89
C ILE A 54 3.15 -14.09 5.79
N ALA A 55 3.08 -12.77 5.97
CA ALA A 55 1.95 -12.10 6.59
C ALA A 55 1.36 -11.04 5.66
N ALA A 56 0.03 -11.03 5.56
CA ALA A 56 -0.72 -10.05 4.79
C ALA A 56 -2.04 -9.73 5.48
N HIS A 57 -2.71 -8.70 4.97
CA HIS A 57 -4.08 -8.38 5.36
C HIS A 57 -4.99 -8.49 4.15
N LEU A 58 -6.27 -8.77 4.39
CA LEU A 58 -7.33 -8.72 3.39
C LEU A 58 -8.50 -7.91 3.95
N GLY A 59 -8.91 -6.87 3.23
CA GLY A 59 -10.00 -5.99 3.65
C GLY A 59 -9.79 -5.35 5.02
N ARG A 60 -10.91 -5.13 5.73
CA ARG A 60 -10.97 -4.45 7.04
C ARG A 60 -11.87 -5.25 8.00
N PRO A 61 -11.37 -6.37 8.55
CA PRO A 61 -12.15 -7.22 9.46
C PRO A 61 -12.44 -6.57 10.83
N LYS A 62 -11.73 -5.49 11.20
CA LYS A 62 -11.85 -4.79 12.50
C LYS A 62 -11.55 -5.69 13.72
N GLY A 63 -10.61 -6.63 13.59
CA GLY A 63 -10.21 -7.51 14.69
C GLY A 63 -11.09 -8.75 14.88
N GLU A 64 -12.02 -9.00 13.97
CA GLU A 64 -12.89 -10.19 14.02
C GLU A 64 -12.61 -11.11 12.83
N ALA A 65 -12.53 -12.41 13.07
CA ALA A 65 -12.36 -13.40 12.00
C ALA A 65 -13.64 -13.47 11.14
N LYS A 66 -13.49 -13.22 9.84
CA LYS A 66 -14.60 -13.21 8.87
C LYS A 66 -14.27 -14.14 7.71
N PRO A 67 -14.95 -15.28 7.54
CA PRO A 67 -14.57 -16.27 6.51
C PRO A 67 -14.34 -15.68 5.11
N GLU A 68 -15.11 -14.67 4.72
CA GLU A 68 -15.01 -13.96 3.45
C GLU A 68 -13.73 -13.10 3.29
N LEU A 69 -13.00 -12.85 4.38
CA LEU A 69 -11.72 -12.13 4.41
C LEU A 69 -10.55 -13.05 4.78
N SER A 70 -10.72 -14.38 4.71
CA SER A 70 -9.63 -15.33 4.91
C SER A 70 -8.61 -15.26 3.77
N LEU A 71 -7.34 -15.52 4.10
CA LEU A 71 -6.25 -15.66 3.14
C LEU A 71 -6.16 -17.07 2.55
N ALA A 72 -7.03 -18.02 2.90
CA ALA A 72 -7.01 -19.36 2.32
C ALA A 72 -7.06 -19.38 0.77
N PRO A 73 -7.91 -18.58 0.08
CA PRO A 73 -7.88 -18.48 -1.38
C PRO A 73 -6.55 -17.92 -1.93
N VAL A 74 -5.94 -17.01 -1.18
CA VAL A 74 -4.64 -16.41 -1.51
C VAL A 74 -3.52 -17.43 -1.37
N ALA A 75 -3.54 -18.26 -0.32
CA ALA A 75 -2.59 -19.37 -0.12
C ALA A 75 -2.60 -20.32 -1.32
N LYS A 76 -3.80 -20.74 -1.75
CA LYS A 76 -3.98 -21.62 -2.92
C LYS A 76 -3.41 -20.97 -4.18
N ARG A 77 -3.79 -19.73 -4.48
CA ARG A 77 -3.32 -19.02 -5.68
C ARG A 77 -1.81 -18.79 -5.68
N LEU A 78 -1.24 -18.47 -4.52
CA LEU A 78 0.20 -18.32 -4.36
C LEU A 78 0.92 -19.64 -4.66
N GLY A 79 0.38 -20.76 -4.18
CA GLY A 79 0.92 -22.09 -4.45
C GLY A 79 0.90 -22.46 -5.94
N GLU A 80 -0.20 -22.16 -6.63
CA GLU A 80 -0.32 -22.33 -8.09
C GLU A 80 0.74 -21.52 -8.86
N LEU A 81 0.94 -20.25 -8.48
CA LEU A 81 1.90 -19.35 -9.15
C LEU A 81 3.36 -19.74 -8.91
N LEU A 82 3.66 -20.36 -7.77
CA LEU A 82 5.00 -20.80 -7.40
C LEU A 82 5.29 -22.26 -7.77
N GLY A 83 4.25 -23.05 -8.10
CA GLY A 83 4.38 -24.51 -8.22
C GLY A 83 4.81 -25.17 -6.91
N LYS A 84 4.37 -24.63 -5.77
CA LYS A 84 4.78 -25.07 -4.43
C LYS A 84 3.57 -25.22 -3.51
N ASN A 85 3.68 -26.13 -2.54
CA ASN A 85 2.72 -26.19 -1.45
C ASN A 85 2.91 -24.98 -0.52
N ILE A 86 1.80 -24.36 -0.09
CA ILE A 86 1.81 -23.26 0.89
C ILE A 86 1.18 -23.80 2.16
N ILE A 87 1.94 -23.81 3.25
CA ILE A 87 1.44 -24.20 4.57
C ILE A 87 0.53 -23.06 5.06
N PHE A 88 -0.68 -23.39 5.48
CA PHE A 88 -1.67 -22.41 5.94
C PHE A 88 -2.31 -22.89 7.25
N PRO A 89 -1.82 -22.43 8.42
CA PRO A 89 -2.33 -22.87 9.72
C PRO A 89 -3.77 -22.40 10.01
N GLY A 90 -4.27 -21.36 9.32
CA GLY A 90 -5.58 -20.77 9.58
C GLY A 90 -5.64 -19.81 10.78
N GLU A 91 -4.48 -19.48 11.36
CA GLU A 91 -4.35 -18.59 12.51
C GLU A 91 -3.25 -17.53 12.28
N VAL A 92 -3.30 -16.45 13.08
CA VAL A 92 -2.32 -15.36 13.04
C VAL A 92 -1.12 -15.64 13.95
N ILE A 93 -1.41 -16.11 15.16
CA ILE A 93 -0.46 -16.53 16.20
C ILE A 93 -1.05 -17.73 16.93
N GLY A 94 -0.22 -18.51 17.63
CA GLY A 94 -0.67 -19.70 18.35
C GLY A 94 0.38 -20.80 18.36
N SER A 95 0.10 -21.88 19.08
CA SER A 95 0.99 -23.05 19.14
C SER A 95 1.13 -23.71 17.76
N GLN A 96 0.04 -23.83 17.00
CA GLN A 96 0.05 -24.39 15.65
C GLN A 96 0.88 -23.54 14.67
N VAL A 97 0.74 -22.20 14.74
CA VAL A 97 1.55 -21.27 13.94
C VAL A 97 3.03 -21.38 14.30
N THR A 98 3.34 -21.42 15.59
CA THR A 98 4.72 -21.53 16.08
C THR A 98 5.37 -22.83 15.62
N GLN A 99 4.65 -23.94 15.76
CA GLN A 99 5.11 -25.25 15.33
C GLN A 99 5.31 -25.30 13.81
N SER A 100 4.38 -24.72 13.04
CA SER A 100 4.50 -24.64 11.58
C SER A 100 5.76 -23.85 11.18
N ALA A 101 5.99 -22.69 11.80
CA ALA A 101 7.15 -21.85 11.52
C ALA A 101 8.48 -22.50 11.93
N GLN A 102 8.52 -23.24 13.03
CA GLN A 102 9.71 -23.96 13.51
C GLN A 102 10.05 -25.17 12.63
N ASN A 103 9.04 -25.84 12.08
CA ASN A 103 9.21 -27.03 11.25
C ASN A 103 9.47 -26.72 9.77
N LEU A 104 9.39 -25.45 9.37
CA LEU A 104 9.66 -25.03 8.00
C LEU A 104 11.09 -25.40 7.59
N LYS A 105 11.21 -26.17 6.52
CA LYS A 105 12.48 -26.48 5.86
C LYS A 105 12.84 -25.35 4.89
N ALA A 106 14.13 -25.26 4.55
CA ALA A 106 14.59 -24.34 3.52
C ALA A 106 13.79 -24.53 2.22
N GLY A 107 13.34 -23.42 1.62
CA GLY A 107 12.52 -23.44 0.42
C GLY A 107 11.01 -23.65 0.64
N GLU A 108 10.56 -23.83 1.88
CA GLU A 108 9.15 -23.93 2.25
C GLU A 108 8.55 -22.58 2.67
N ILE A 109 7.24 -22.46 2.52
CA ILE A 109 6.49 -21.24 2.76
C ILE A 109 5.29 -21.54 3.66
N CYS A 110 5.12 -20.74 4.70
CA CYS A 110 3.92 -20.66 5.52
C CYS A 110 3.24 -19.30 5.29
N LEU A 111 1.96 -19.28 4.95
CA LEU A 111 1.14 -18.06 4.95
C LEU A 111 0.31 -18.04 6.23
N LEU A 112 0.45 -16.98 7.03
CA LEU A 112 -0.41 -16.74 8.18
C LEU A 112 -1.82 -16.35 7.72
N GLU A 113 -2.81 -16.56 8.59
CA GLU A 113 -4.14 -15.98 8.36
C GLU A 113 -4.07 -14.45 8.40
N ASN A 114 -5.13 -13.79 7.92
CA ASN A 114 -5.28 -12.35 7.85
C ASN A 114 -4.85 -11.66 9.14
N ILE A 115 -3.72 -10.95 9.09
CA ILE A 115 -3.07 -10.33 10.26
C ILE A 115 -4.00 -9.37 11.02
N ARG A 116 -5.02 -8.82 10.33
CA ARG A 116 -6.03 -7.92 10.92
C ARG A 116 -7.16 -8.65 11.66
N TYR A 117 -7.17 -9.99 11.71
CA TYR A 117 -7.99 -10.73 12.66
C TYR A 117 -7.48 -10.56 14.09
N SER A 118 -6.22 -10.18 14.28
CA SER A 118 -5.77 -9.65 15.57
C SER A 118 -6.10 -8.16 15.64
N ALA A 119 -6.94 -7.76 16.60
CA ALA A 119 -7.23 -6.34 16.84
C ALA A 119 -5.96 -5.53 17.16
N ALA A 120 -4.97 -6.20 17.77
CA ALA A 120 -3.68 -5.62 18.11
C ALA A 120 -2.87 -5.17 16.88
N GLU A 121 -3.10 -5.70 15.67
CA GLU A 121 -2.35 -5.27 14.46
C GLU A 121 -2.54 -3.77 14.18
N THR A 122 -3.77 -3.26 14.35
CA THR A 122 -4.12 -1.87 14.06
C THR A 122 -4.44 -1.05 15.32
N SER A 123 -4.11 -1.57 16.51
CA SER A 123 -4.41 -0.89 17.76
C SER A 123 -3.74 0.48 17.83
N LYS A 124 -4.43 1.44 18.45
CA LYS A 124 -3.85 2.75 18.78
C LYS A 124 -2.89 2.66 19.96
N GLU A 125 -3.09 1.68 20.84
CA GLU A 125 -2.25 1.44 22.02
C GLU A 125 -0.94 0.76 21.64
N GLU A 126 0.18 1.37 22.01
CA GLU A 126 1.50 0.85 21.66
C GLU A 126 1.83 -0.48 22.35
N GLY A 127 1.37 -0.65 23.60
CA GLY A 127 1.56 -1.90 24.33
C GLY A 127 0.92 -3.10 23.63
N GLU A 128 -0.29 -2.95 23.10
CA GLU A 128 -0.98 -4.03 22.39
C GLU A 128 -0.26 -4.42 21.10
N ARG A 129 0.17 -3.44 20.30
CA ARG A 129 0.96 -3.71 19.09
C ARG A 129 2.29 -4.37 19.41
N ALA A 130 2.97 -3.91 20.47
CA ALA A 130 4.25 -4.45 20.90
C ALA A 130 4.15 -5.93 21.32
N LEU A 131 3.08 -6.31 22.03
CA LEU A 131 2.83 -7.70 22.40
C LEU A 131 2.65 -8.59 21.16
N LEU A 132 1.85 -8.16 20.18
CA LEU A 132 1.69 -8.91 18.93
C LEU A 132 3.01 -8.99 18.15
N ALA A 133 3.77 -7.89 18.06
CA ALA A 133 5.08 -7.88 17.41
C ALA A 133 6.06 -8.85 18.09
N ALA A 134 6.05 -8.95 19.42
CA ALA A 134 6.88 -9.90 20.16
C ALA A 134 6.51 -11.36 19.86
N GLU A 135 5.22 -11.69 19.73
CA GLU A 135 4.80 -13.04 19.31
C GLU A 135 5.24 -13.36 17.87
N LEU A 136 5.07 -12.41 16.95
CA LEU A 136 5.50 -12.58 15.54
C LEU A 136 7.03 -12.72 15.42
N ALA A 137 7.79 -12.02 16.27
CA ALA A 137 9.25 -12.10 16.27
C ALA A 137 9.78 -13.50 16.63
N LYS A 138 9.03 -14.32 17.36
CA LYS A 138 9.41 -15.71 17.68
C LYS A 138 9.40 -16.62 16.44
N LEU A 139 8.66 -16.23 15.39
CA LEU A 139 8.44 -17.03 14.20
C LEU A 139 9.61 -16.96 13.21
N ALA A 140 10.46 -15.94 13.30
CA ALA A 140 11.47 -15.65 12.29
C ALA A 140 12.77 -15.08 12.88
N ASP A 141 13.84 -15.18 12.11
CA ASP A 141 15.16 -14.65 12.46
C ASP A 141 15.44 -13.31 11.75
N PHE A 142 14.67 -12.99 10.70
CA PHE A 142 14.85 -11.81 9.85
C PHE A 142 13.50 -11.30 9.35
N TYR A 143 13.38 -9.99 9.10
CA TYR A 143 12.19 -9.35 8.54
C TYR A 143 12.43 -8.76 7.15
N VAL A 144 11.49 -8.98 6.24
CA VAL A 144 11.44 -8.31 4.93
C VAL A 144 10.07 -7.65 4.74
N GLY A 145 10.07 -6.34 4.49
CA GLY A 145 8.87 -5.58 4.17
C GLY A 145 8.71 -5.40 2.66
N ASP A 146 7.65 -5.95 2.06
CA ASP A 146 7.42 -5.95 0.61
C ASP A 146 6.01 -5.49 0.20
N GLY A 147 5.29 -4.83 1.13
CA GLY A 147 3.97 -4.25 0.88
C GLY A 147 3.98 -2.74 1.00
N PHE A 148 4.32 -2.00 -0.06
CA PHE A 148 4.39 -0.53 -0.05
C PHE A 148 3.07 0.12 0.37
N GLY A 149 1.94 -0.44 -0.05
CA GLY A 149 0.61 0.02 0.38
C GLY A 149 0.38 -0.03 1.90
N ALA A 150 1.19 -0.75 2.67
CA ALA A 150 1.09 -0.83 4.12
C ALA A 150 2.12 0.02 4.87
N VAL A 151 3.26 0.39 4.25
CA VAL A 151 4.41 1.00 4.98
C VAL A 151 4.12 2.36 5.62
N HIS A 152 3.07 3.05 5.17
CA HIS A 152 2.64 4.34 5.72
C HIS A 152 1.83 4.21 7.04
N ARG A 153 1.67 3.00 7.59
CA ARG A 153 0.85 2.72 8.77
C ARG A 153 1.71 2.26 9.94
N LYS A 154 1.42 2.79 11.14
CA LYS A 154 2.01 2.35 12.42
C LYS A 154 1.29 1.09 12.94
N HIS A 155 1.49 -0.03 12.27
CA HIS A 155 0.91 -1.33 12.64
C HIS A 155 1.95 -2.28 13.25
N ALA A 156 1.50 -3.28 14.01
CA ALA A 156 2.38 -4.26 14.64
C ALA A 156 3.32 -4.95 13.64
N SER A 157 2.77 -5.51 12.56
CA SER A 157 3.53 -6.25 11.54
C SER A 157 4.34 -5.40 10.55
N VAL A 158 4.18 -4.07 10.60
CA VAL A 158 4.80 -3.13 9.65
C VAL A 158 5.83 -2.23 10.32
N TYR A 159 5.54 -1.78 11.55
CA TYR A 159 6.33 -0.75 12.22
C TYR A 159 6.99 -1.27 13.50
N ASP A 160 6.30 -2.08 14.29
CA ASP A 160 6.83 -2.54 15.59
C ASP A 160 7.71 -3.79 15.43
N LEU A 161 7.30 -4.78 14.63
CA LEU A 161 8.08 -6.01 14.37
C LEU A 161 9.48 -5.75 13.79
N PRO A 162 9.69 -4.87 12.78
CA PRO A 162 11.02 -4.63 12.21
C PRO A 162 12.01 -3.98 13.19
N LYS A 163 11.54 -3.46 14.33
CA LYS A 163 12.42 -2.96 15.40
C LYS A 163 13.01 -4.09 16.23
N LEU A 164 12.39 -5.27 16.22
CA LEU A 164 12.78 -6.44 17.00
C LEU A 164 13.68 -7.40 16.22
N LEU A 165 13.70 -7.30 14.89
CA LEU A 165 14.46 -8.19 14.01
C LEU A 165 15.38 -7.38 13.07
N PRO A 166 16.52 -7.96 12.64
CA PRO A 166 17.22 -7.46 11.47
C PRO A 166 16.27 -7.36 10.28
N HIS A 167 16.33 -6.25 9.52
CA HIS A 167 15.32 -5.96 8.49
C HIS A 167 15.88 -5.37 7.19
N ALA A 168 15.18 -5.69 6.09
CA ALA A 168 15.39 -5.14 4.76
C ALA A 168 14.05 -4.83 4.06
N ALA A 169 14.09 -4.00 3.01
CA ALA A 169 12.97 -3.88 2.07
C ALA A 169 13.04 -4.99 1.03
N GLY A 170 11.89 -5.54 0.66
CA GLY A 170 11.75 -6.37 -0.53
C GLY A 170 11.77 -5.52 -1.80
N PHE A 171 11.73 -6.18 -2.96
CA PHE A 171 11.89 -5.49 -4.24
C PHE A 171 10.77 -4.49 -4.55
N LEU A 172 9.53 -4.76 -4.14
CA LEU A 172 8.41 -3.86 -4.38
C LEU A 172 8.61 -2.55 -3.61
N VAL A 173 8.91 -2.65 -2.32
CA VAL A 173 9.15 -1.46 -1.49
C VAL A 173 10.40 -0.71 -1.95
N SER A 174 11.48 -1.42 -2.30
CA SER A 174 12.70 -0.79 -2.82
C SER A 174 12.44 -0.02 -4.12
N ALA A 175 11.76 -0.64 -5.09
CA ALA A 175 11.43 0.00 -6.36
C ALA A 175 10.56 1.26 -6.18
N GLU A 176 9.52 1.18 -5.34
CA GLU A 176 8.65 2.31 -5.03
C GLU A 176 9.42 3.46 -4.37
N VAL A 177 10.30 3.14 -3.42
CA VAL A 177 11.16 4.14 -2.75
C VAL A 177 12.13 4.78 -3.74
N GLU A 178 12.73 4.02 -4.65
CA GLU A 178 13.62 4.56 -5.67
C GLU A 178 12.91 5.52 -6.63
N VAL A 179 11.73 5.13 -7.12
CA VAL A 179 10.90 6.00 -7.95
C VAL A 179 10.55 7.28 -7.20
N LEU A 180 10.07 7.18 -5.96
CA LEU A 180 9.72 8.35 -5.16
C LEU A 180 10.93 9.24 -4.86
N LYS A 181 12.11 8.68 -4.59
CA LYS A 181 13.35 9.46 -4.43
C LYS A 181 13.68 10.24 -5.71
N LYS A 182 13.65 9.58 -6.88
CA LYS A 182 13.88 10.25 -8.17
C LYS A 182 12.89 11.40 -8.36
N LEU A 183 11.60 11.15 -8.17
CA LEU A 183 10.54 12.14 -8.34
C LEU A 183 10.57 13.29 -7.32
N THR A 184 11.15 13.09 -6.14
CA THR A 184 11.14 14.09 -5.05
C THR A 184 12.44 14.82 -4.82
N GLN A 185 13.58 14.29 -5.30
CA GLN A 185 14.92 14.83 -5.06
C GLN A 185 15.63 15.29 -6.34
N SER A 186 15.51 14.55 -7.44
CA SER A 186 16.23 14.86 -8.68
C SER A 186 15.44 14.41 -9.92
N PRO A 187 14.25 15.01 -10.17
CA PRO A 187 13.43 14.62 -11.30
C PRO A 187 14.03 15.13 -12.61
N ASP A 188 13.96 14.31 -13.66
CA ASP A 188 14.24 14.75 -15.02
C ASP A 188 13.23 15.82 -15.45
N LYS A 189 13.69 16.84 -16.18
CA LYS A 189 12.87 17.99 -16.58
C LYS A 189 12.60 18.00 -18.09
N PRO A 190 11.40 18.41 -18.54
CA PRO A 190 10.29 18.94 -17.74
C PRO A 190 9.57 17.86 -16.91
N TYR A 191 9.38 18.12 -15.61
CA TYR A 191 8.67 17.21 -14.71
C TYR A 191 7.19 17.63 -14.60
N GLY A 192 6.31 16.81 -15.17
CA GLY A 192 4.86 17.00 -15.09
C GLY A 192 4.21 16.07 -14.07
N VAL A 193 3.21 16.58 -13.35
CA VAL A 193 2.36 15.79 -12.44
C VAL A 193 0.89 15.97 -12.79
N VAL A 194 0.14 14.88 -12.83
CA VAL A 194 -1.32 14.87 -13.00
C VAL A 194 -1.97 14.43 -11.69
N LEU A 195 -2.84 15.27 -11.13
CA LEU A 195 -3.59 14.98 -9.91
C LEU A 195 -5.09 14.97 -10.20
N GLY A 196 -5.79 14.03 -9.60
CA GLY A 196 -7.24 13.96 -9.64
C GLY A 196 -7.81 13.40 -8.35
N GLY A 197 -9.11 13.08 -8.41
CA GLY A 197 -9.89 12.63 -7.25
C GLY A 197 -11.08 13.54 -6.99
N ALA A 198 -11.91 13.18 -6.03
CA ALA A 198 -13.14 13.89 -5.73
C ALA A 198 -12.94 15.14 -4.87
N LYS A 199 -11.91 15.15 -4.00
CA LYS A 199 -11.69 16.19 -2.99
C LYS A 199 -10.29 16.77 -3.08
N VAL A 200 -10.19 18.09 -3.00
CA VAL A 200 -8.93 18.82 -2.92
C VAL A 200 -8.29 18.66 -1.54
N SER A 201 -9.08 18.54 -0.45
CA SER A 201 -8.57 18.32 0.92
C SER A 201 -7.59 17.15 1.02
N ASP A 202 -7.88 16.05 0.34
CA ASP A 202 -7.03 14.85 0.28
C ASP A 202 -5.72 15.04 -0.50
N LYS A 203 -5.53 16.20 -1.16
CA LYS A 203 -4.44 16.47 -2.10
C LYS A 203 -3.67 17.77 -1.82
N ILE A 204 -4.16 18.66 -0.97
CA ILE A 204 -3.49 19.94 -0.64
C ILE A 204 -2.01 19.74 -0.26
N ALA A 205 -1.74 18.82 0.67
CA ALA A 205 -0.37 18.56 1.11
C ALA A 205 0.52 18.02 -0.01
N VAL A 206 -0.04 17.23 -0.94
CA VAL A 206 0.70 16.70 -2.11
C VAL A 206 0.98 17.82 -3.10
N ILE A 207 -0.02 18.66 -3.41
CA ILE A 207 0.12 19.80 -4.32
C ILE A 207 1.21 20.76 -3.78
N SER A 208 1.06 21.20 -2.53
CA SER A 208 1.98 22.16 -1.91
C SER A 208 3.44 21.66 -1.93
N ASN A 209 3.67 20.38 -1.63
CA ASN A 209 5.01 19.79 -1.65
C ASN A 209 5.62 19.62 -3.06
N LEU A 210 4.78 19.57 -4.10
CA LEU A 210 5.21 19.35 -5.49
C LEU A 210 5.37 20.65 -6.27
N LEU A 211 4.69 21.74 -5.89
CA LEU A 211 4.79 23.04 -6.56
C LEU A 211 6.20 23.62 -6.59
N ASP A 212 7.09 23.21 -5.67
CA ASP A 212 8.49 23.63 -5.69
C ASP A 212 9.40 22.75 -6.57
N LYS A 213 8.85 21.69 -7.19
CA LYS A 213 9.61 20.63 -7.86
C LYS A 213 9.19 20.41 -9.32
N VAL A 214 7.91 20.58 -9.62
CA VAL A 214 7.37 20.31 -10.95
C VAL A 214 7.54 21.52 -11.88
N ASN A 215 7.53 21.26 -13.17
CA ASN A 215 7.39 22.29 -14.20
C ASN A 215 5.92 22.46 -14.62
N VAL A 216 5.16 21.36 -14.60
CA VAL A 216 3.78 21.31 -15.07
C VAL A 216 2.93 20.57 -14.05
N MET A 217 1.75 21.10 -13.75
CA MET A 217 0.76 20.45 -12.89
C MET A 217 -0.61 20.46 -13.56
N ALA A 218 -1.17 19.29 -13.84
CA ALA A 218 -2.52 19.16 -14.36
C ALA A 218 -3.48 18.69 -13.25
N ILE A 219 -4.62 19.35 -13.09
CA ILE A 219 -5.64 19.01 -12.09
C ILE A 219 -6.93 18.56 -12.78
N GLY A 220 -7.41 17.35 -12.50
CA GLY A 220 -8.66 16.80 -13.01
C GLY A 220 -9.54 16.20 -11.91
N GLY A 221 -10.56 15.41 -12.31
CA GLY A 221 -11.53 14.84 -11.38
C GLY A 221 -12.42 15.89 -10.69
N GLY A 222 -13.16 15.49 -9.66
CA GLY A 222 -14.07 16.39 -8.93
C GLY A 222 -13.37 17.56 -8.24
N MET A 223 -12.10 17.42 -7.86
CA MET A 223 -11.35 18.50 -7.21
C MET A 223 -11.09 19.71 -8.14
N VAL A 224 -11.20 19.55 -9.47
CA VAL A 224 -11.04 20.65 -10.43
C VAL A 224 -12.03 21.79 -10.16
N PHE A 225 -13.24 21.47 -9.71
CA PHE A 225 -14.29 22.47 -9.52
C PHE A 225 -14.01 23.41 -8.36
N THR A 226 -13.24 22.99 -7.34
CA THR A 226 -12.74 23.92 -6.31
C THR A 226 -11.70 24.89 -6.91
N PHE A 227 -10.87 24.45 -7.85
CA PHE A 227 -9.96 25.34 -8.60
C PHE A 227 -10.71 26.31 -9.52
N LEU A 228 -11.70 25.82 -10.27
CA LEU A 228 -12.52 26.67 -11.15
C LEU A 228 -13.31 27.70 -10.33
N ALA A 229 -13.90 27.30 -9.21
CA ALA A 229 -14.57 28.23 -8.29
C ALA A 229 -13.60 29.25 -7.68
N ALA A 230 -12.37 28.84 -7.34
CA ALA A 230 -11.32 29.76 -6.86
C ALA A 230 -10.90 30.79 -7.92
N GLN A 231 -10.98 30.44 -9.21
CA GLN A 231 -10.79 31.35 -10.34
C GLN A 231 -12.04 32.19 -10.67
N GLY A 232 -13.13 32.07 -9.90
CA GLY A 232 -14.37 32.81 -10.13
C GLY A 232 -15.28 32.27 -11.24
N LYS A 233 -15.02 31.04 -11.72
CA LYS A 233 -15.87 30.39 -12.74
C LYS A 233 -17.11 29.77 -12.09
N GLU A 234 -18.20 29.72 -12.86
CA GLU A 234 -19.40 28.98 -12.48
C GLU A 234 -19.18 27.47 -12.62
N ILE A 235 -19.67 26.69 -11.64
CA ILE A 235 -19.47 25.23 -11.58
C ILE A 235 -20.78 24.43 -11.51
N GLY A 236 -21.94 25.11 -11.55
CA GLY A 236 -23.24 24.48 -11.37
C GLY A 236 -23.34 23.68 -10.06
N SER A 237 -23.80 22.44 -10.15
CA SER A 237 -23.96 21.50 -9.04
C SER A 237 -22.73 20.63 -8.77
N SER A 238 -21.59 20.94 -9.39
CA SER A 238 -20.38 20.13 -9.27
C SER A 238 -19.80 20.13 -7.86
N LEU A 239 -19.03 19.09 -7.52
CA LEU A 239 -18.39 18.93 -6.21
C LEU A 239 -17.48 20.12 -5.88
N VAL A 240 -17.65 20.74 -4.72
CA VAL A 240 -16.80 21.88 -4.32
C VAL A 240 -16.58 21.91 -2.81
N GLU A 241 -15.33 22.14 -2.40
CA GLU A 241 -14.95 22.38 -1.00
C GLU A 241 -14.77 23.89 -0.79
N ARG A 242 -15.88 24.59 -0.55
CA ARG A 242 -15.94 26.07 -0.55
C ARG A 242 -15.04 26.70 0.52
N ASP A 243 -14.91 26.03 1.65
CA ASP A 243 -14.03 26.40 2.76
C ASP A 243 -12.54 26.39 2.38
N LEU A 244 -12.16 25.61 1.36
CA LEU A 244 -10.78 25.52 0.87
C LEU A 244 -10.48 26.45 -0.31
N ILE A 245 -11.45 27.25 -0.78
CA ILE A 245 -11.24 28.21 -1.86
C ILE A 245 -10.08 29.18 -1.57
N PRO A 246 -9.95 29.79 -0.37
CA PRO A 246 -8.80 30.63 -0.05
C PRO A 246 -7.47 29.88 -0.22
N THR A 247 -7.36 28.67 0.32
CA THR A 247 -6.18 27.81 0.19
C THR A 247 -5.86 27.50 -1.27
N VAL A 248 -6.87 27.20 -2.09
CA VAL A 248 -6.67 26.91 -3.51
C VAL A 248 -6.21 28.15 -4.28
N LYS A 249 -6.68 29.36 -3.93
CA LYS A 249 -6.14 30.60 -4.49
C LYS A 249 -4.66 30.77 -4.17
N ASP A 250 -4.25 30.47 -2.93
CA ASP A 250 -2.85 30.52 -2.53
C ASP A 250 -1.99 29.52 -3.32
N LEU A 251 -2.50 28.30 -3.55
CA LEU A 251 -1.82 27.30 -4.38
C LEU A 251 -1.66 27.75 -5.84
N ILE A 252 -2.70 28.37 -6.43
CA ILE A 252 -2.63 28.93 -7.80
C ILE A 252 -1.58 30.06 -7.85
N ALA A 253 -1.57 30.94 -6.85
CA ALA A 253 -0.58 32.02 -6.76
C ALA A 253 0.84 31.48 -6.57
N GLN A 254 1.02 30.44 -5.74
CA GLN A 254 2.31 29.76 -5.56
C GLN A 254 2.79 29.11 -6.86
N ALA A 255 1.91 28.44 -7.60
CA ALA A 255 2.24 27.85 -8.90
C ALA A 255 2.75 28.93 -9.88
N ALA A 256 2.04 30.05 -9.99
CA ALA A 256 2.45 31.18 -10.84
C ALA A 256 3.80 31.77 -10.40
N LYS A 257 4.00 31.96 -9.09
CA LYS A 257 5.26 32.46 -8.51
C LYS A 257 6.44 31.53 -8.81
N ASN A 258 6.21 30.23 -8.77
CA ASN A 258 7.23 29.21 -9.00
C ASN A 258 7.46 28.91 -10.49
N GLY A 259 6.71 29.55 -11.40
CA GLY A 259 6.79 29.27 -12.84
C GLY A 259 6.26 27.88 -13.22
N VAL A 260 5.35 27.32 -12.41
CA VAL A 260 4.67 26.05 -12.69
C VAL A 260 3.49 26.31 -13.64
N GLU A 261 3.45 25.58 -14.75
CA GLU A 261 2.33 25.60 -15.67
C GLU A 261 1.17 24.77 -15.09
N LEU A 262 0.16 25.46 -14.58
CA LEU A 262 -1.05 24.83 -14.02
C LEU A 262 -2.11 24.62 -15.12
N HIS A 263 -2.33 23.38 -15.53
CA HIS A 263 -3.40 23.01 -16.45
C HIS A 263 -4.65 22.56 -15.71
N LEU A 264 -5.77 23.18 -16.09
CA LEU A 264 -7.11 22.72 -15.76
C LEU A 264 -7.81 22.31 -17.07
N PRO A 265 -8.73 21.32 -17.05
CA PRO A 265 -9.60 21.00 -18.17
C PRO A 265 -10.22 22.24 -18.81
N THR A 266 -10.17 22.28 -20.14
CA THR A 266 -10.77 23.35 -20.97
C THR A 266 -12.26 23.12 -21.21
N ASP A 267 -12.69 21.87 -21.15
CA ASP A 267 -14.04 21.39 -21.31
C ASP A 267 -14.36 20.36 -20.21
N ILE A 268 -15.65 20.22 -19.90
CA ILE A 268 -16.15 19.30 -18.88
C ILE A 268 -17.38 18.60 -19.46
N LEU A 269 -17.38 17.28 -19.45
CA LEU A 269 -18.58 16.50 -19.73
C LEU A 269 -19.51 16.58 -18.51
N VAL A 270 -20.72 17.11 -18.69
CA VAL A 270 -21.70 17.27 -17.61
C VAL A 270 -22.93 16.39 -17.85
N ALA A 271 -23.63 16.08 -16.76
CA ALA A 271 -24.89 15.34 -16.79
C ALA A 271 -25.81 15.89 -15.69
N PRO A 272 -27.15 15.79 -15.87
CA PRO A 272 -28.09 16.31 -14.88
C PRO A 272 -28.10 15.50 -13.56
N THR A 273 -27.70 14.23 -13.61
CA THR A 273 -27.68 13.32 -12.44
C THR A 273 -26.46 12.41 -12.45
N PHE A 274 -26.04 11.95 -11.27
CA PHE A 274 -24.94 10.99 -11.13
C PHE A 274 -25.48 9.55 -11.25
N SER A 275 -25.73 9.12 -12.48
CA SER A 275 -26.23 7.79 -12.84
C SER A 275 -25.55 7.27 -14.10
N ALA A 276 -25.41 5.95 -14.23
CA ALA A 276 -24.88 5.31 -15.44
C ALA A 276 -25.73 5.61 -16.70
N ASP A 277 -27.04 5.85 -16.50
CA ASP A 277 -28.00 6.10 -17.57
C ASP A 277 -28.23 7.61 -17.81
N ALA A 278 -27.52 8.49 -17.12
CA ALA A 278 -27.70 9.94 -17.28
C ALA A 278 -27.14 10.40 -18.64
N PRO A 279 -27.93 11.14 -19.46
CA PRO A 279 -27.42 11.66 -20.72
C PRO A 279 -26.37 12.74 -20.44
N ALA A 280 -25.25 12.68 -21.17
CA ALA A 280 -24.32 13.80 -21.21
C ALA A 280 -24.97 14.98 -21.93
N THR A 281 -24.83 16.18 -21.37
CA THR A 281 -25.41 17.42 -21.88
C THR A 281 -24.33 18.47 -22.12
#